data_AF-A0A1X4HSM2-F1
#
_entry.id   AF-A0A1X4HSM2-F1
#
_cell.length_a   1.000
_cell.length_b   1.000
_cell.length_c   1.000
_cell.angle_alpha   90.00
_cell.angle_beta   90.00
_cell.angle_gamma   90.00
#
_symmetry.space_group_name_H-M   'P 1'
#
loop_
_entity.id
_entity.type
_entity.pdbx_description
1 polymer ?
#
loop_
_entity_poly.entity_id
_entity_poly.type
_entity_poly.pdbx_seq_one_letter_code
_entity_poly.pdbx_strand_id
1 'polypeptide(L)'
;MSVTAALTLLVCVPLGRYAAPHPPERTVAAPWAPPGGRHPLGTDALGRDVLSRVLAGGTQLLTVSLLAALAAVVCGAGLGLAAGWSGDRTARTVRALCDLLLAVPALVLAL
;
A
#
# COMPACT_ATOMS: atom_id res chain seq x y z
N MET A 1 12.66 7.95 -14.72
CA MET A 1 12.57 8.39 -13.31
C MET A 1 11.62 7.53 -12.49
N SER A 2 10.47 7.09 -13.03
CA SER A 2 9.48 6.29 -12.29
C SER A 2 9.95 4.86 -11.97
N VAL A 3 10.58 4.16 -12.91
CA VAL A 3 11.02 2.76 -12.73
C VAL A 3 12.17 2.64 -11.72
N THR A 4 13.12 3.56 -11.77
CA THR A 4 14.26 3.61 -10.83
C THR A 4 13.77 3.82 -9.39
N ALA A 5 12.80 4.72 -9.18
CA ALA A 5 12.20 4.93 -7.86
C ALA A 5 11.48 3.68 -7.34
N ALA A 6 10.73 2.99 -8.21
CA ALA A 6 10.06 1.74 -7.86
C ALA A 6 11.04 0.64 -7.46
N LEU A 7 12.14 0.46 -8.20
CA LEU A 7 13.19 -0.50 -7.87
C LEU A 7 13.88 -0.17 -6.54
N THR A 8 14.19 1.11 -6.29
CA THR A 8 14.77 1.54 -5.02
C THR A 8 13.83 1.23 -3.86
N LEU A 9 12.53 1.53 -3.99
CA LEU A 9 11.55 1.23 -2.95
C LEU A 9 11.40 -0.28 -2.71
N LEU A 10 11.37 -1.08 -3.78
CA LEU A 10 11.26 -2.54 -3.69
C LEU A 10 12.42 -3.17 -2.92
N VAL A 11 13.62 -2.58 -2.99
CA VAL A 11 14.81 -3.08 -2.28
C VAL A 11 14.95 -2.47 -0.88
N CYS A 12 14.82 -1.15 -0.75
CA CYS A 12 15.12 -0.46 0.51
C CYS A 12 14.08 -0.69 1.60
N VAL A 13 12.80 -0.80 1.25
CA VAL A 13 11.71 -0.93 2.23
C VAL A 13 11.75 -2.26 3.00
N PRO A 14 11.89 -3.46 2.38
CA PRO A 14 12.03 -4.71 3.14
C PRO A 14 13.29 -4.75 4.01
N LEU A 15 14.32 -3.99 3.65
CA LEU A 15 15.54 -3.84 4.45
C LEU A 15 15.35 -2.85 5.60
N GLY A 16 14.44 -1.89 5.47
CA GLY A 16 14.14 -0.87 6.48
C GLY A 16 13.77 -1.45 7.84
N ARG A 17 13.07 -2.60 7.89
CA ARG A 17 12.73 -3.28 9.16
C ARG A 17 13.96 -3.69 9.98
N TYR A 18 15.07 -4.02 9.32
CA TYR A 18 16.31 -4.40 10.01
C TYR A 18 17.11 -3.19 10.50
N ALA A 19 16.84 -2.01 9.92
CA ALA A 19 17.42 -0.76 10.37
C ALA A 19 16.60 -0.07 11.47
N ALA A 20 15.47 -0.66 11.90
CA ALA A 20 14.62 -0.11 12.95
C ALA A 20 15.33 -0.17 14.32
N PRO A 21 15.50 0.96 15.02
CA PRO A 21 16.18 0.98 16.32
C PRO A 21 15.44 0.22 17.43
N HIS A 22 14.11 0.19 17.38
CA HIS A 22 13.26 -0.42 18.39
C HIS A 22 12.15 -1.27 17.76
N PRO A 23 11.60 -2.26 18.47
CA PRO A 23 10.40 -2.96 18.02
C PRO A 23 9.20 -1.99 17.92
N PRO A 24 8.48 -1.95 16.79
CA PRO A 24 7.51 -0.89 16.47
C PRO A 24 6.26 -0.88 17.36
N GLU A 25 5.93 -1.98 18.02
CA GLU A 25 4.77 -2.10 18.92
C GLU A 25 5.10 -1.66 20.36
N ARG A 26 6.39 -1.58 20.69
CA ARG A 26 6.86 -1.37 22.07
C ARG A 26 6.83 0.10 22.45
N THR A 27 6.25 0.40 23.61
CA THR A 27 6.38 1.71 24.25
C THR A 27 7.79 1.85 24.81
N VAL A 28 8.49 2.90 24.40
CA VAL A 28 9.92 3.11 24.66
C VAL A 28 10.22 4.41 25.38
N ALA A 29 9.34 5.42 25.31
CA ALA A 29 9.48 6.68 26.04
C ALA A 29 8.12 7.28 26.41
N ALA A 30 8.13 8.48 27.00
CA ALA A 30 6.92 9.25 27.24
C ALA A 30 6.17 9.53 25.92
N PRO A 31 4.82 9.63 25.94
CA PRO A 31 4.06 10.09 24.80
C PRO A 31 4.53 11.47 24.32
N TRP A 32 4.58 11.67 23.00
CA TRP A 32 4.96 12.94 22.37
C TRP A 32 6.35 13.46 22.77
N ALA A 33 7.30 12.56 23.01
CA ALA A 33 8.67 12.94 23.26
C ALA A 33 9.25 13.63 22.00
N PRO A 34 9.98 14.75 22.15
CA PRO A 34 10.54 15.48 21.03
C PRO A 34 11.60 14.63 20.29
N PRO A 35 11.85 14.93 19.00
CA PRO A 35 12.89 14.24 18.23
C PRO A 35 14.28 14.49 18.83
N GLY A 36 15.06 13.42 19.00
CA GLY A 36 16.45 13.50 19.47
C GLY A 36 16.99 12.22 20.11
N GLY A 37 18.32 12.14 20.20
CA GLY A 37 19.03 11.06 20.90
C GLY A 37 18.66 9.65 20.43
N ARG A 38 17.99 8.88 21.31
CA ARG A 38 17.54 7.50 21.05
C ARG A 38 16.25 7.40 20.22
N HIS A 39 15.59 8.52 19.95
CA HIS A 39 14.32 8.62 19.21
C HIS A 39 14.41 9.72 18.13
N PRO A 40 14.99 9.42 16.95
CA PRO A 40 15.30 10.43 15.93
C PRO A 40 14.09 11.22 15.43
N LEU A 41 12.92 10.57 15.37
CA LEU A 41 11.64 11.17 14.98
C LEU A 41 10.68 11.38 16.16
N GLY A 42 11.15 11.19 17.39
CA GLY A 42 10.32 11.26 18.60
C GLY A 42 9.41 10.04 18.78
N THR A 43 8.42 10.19 19.66
CA THR A 43 7.44 9.14 19.96
C THR A 43 6.00 9.56 19.66
N ASP A 44 5.16 8.57 19.39
CA ASP A 44 3.72 8.77 19.18
C ASP A 44 2.93 8.94 20.50
N ALA A 45 1.61 9.04 20.38
CA ALA A 45 0.68 9.17 21.51
C ALA A 45 0.75 8.00 22.53
N LEU A 46 1.30 6.86 22.12
CA LEU A 46 1.48 5.66 22.96
C LEU A 46 2.92 5.49 23.44
N GLY A 47 3.79 6.48 23.17
CA GLY A 47 5.20 6.46 23.54
C GLY A 47 6.04 5.50 22.70
N ARG A 48 5.60 5.13 21.49
CA ARG A 48 6.33 4.25 20.57
C ARG A 48 7.23 5.06 19.62
N ASP A 49 8.37 4.50 19.24
CA ASP A 49 9.33 5.15 18.34
C ASP A 49 8.77 5.33 16.92
N VAL A 50 8.63 6.59 16.49
CA VAL A 50 8.01 6.91 15.19
C VAL A 50 8.85 6.39 14.03
N LEU A 51 10.18 6.48 14.10
CA LEU A 51 11.07 6.03 13.04
C LEU A 51 10.94 4.52 12.81
N SER A 52 10.97 3.74 13.89
CA SER A 52 10.80 2.29 13.85
C SER A 52 9.46 1.90 13.25
N ARG A 53 8.39 2.62 13.59
CA ARG A 53 7.05 2.40 13.01
C ARG A 53 6.98 2.72 11.52
N VAL A 54 7.64 3.78 11.07
CA VAL A 54 7.70 4.14 9.64
C VAL A 54 8.48 3.08 8.85
N LEU A 55 9.65 2.68 9.34
CA LEU A 55 10.50 1.68 8.70
C LEU A 55 9.85 0.30 8.65
N ALA A 56 9.17 -0.12 9.72
CA ALA A 56 8.42 -1.36 9.74
C ALA A 56 7.16 -1.30 8.85
N GLY A 57 6.41 -0.19 8.91
CA GLY A 57 5.15 -0.02 8.19
C GLY A 57 5.30 -0.06 6.66
N GLY A 58 6.44 0.38 6.13
CA GLY A 58 6.71 0.32 4.70
C GLY A 58 6.60 -1.10 4.13
N THR A 59 7.12 -2.10 4.85
CA THR A 59 7.09 -3.51 4.39
C THR A 59 5.67 -4.02 4.23
N GLN A 60 4.83 -3.79 5.25
CA GLN A 60 3.42 -4.18 5.23
C GLN A 60 2.66 -3.48 4.11
N LEU A 61 2.89 -2.17 3.91
CA LEU A 61 2.27 -1.41 2.83
C LEU A 61 2.64 -1.96 1.45
N LEU A 62 3.92 -2.27 1.21
CA LEU A 62 4.35 -2.87 -0.05
C LEU A 62 3.76 -4.26 -0.26
N THR A 63 3.75 -5.11 0.76
CA THR A 63 3.19 -6.46 0.63
C THR A 63 1.70 -6.42 0.31
N VAL A 64 0.92 -5.63 1.05
CA VAL A 64 -0.53 -5.52 0.84
C VAL A 64 -0.86 -4.92 -0.52
N SER A 65 -0.19 -3.82 -0.90
CA SER A 65 -0.43 -3.18 -2.20
C SER A 65 -0.02 -4.05 -3.38
N LEU A 66 1.11 -4.77 -3.29
CA LEU A 66 1.55 -5.69 -4.33
C LEU A 66 0.58 -6.87 -4.50
N LEU A 67 0.12 -7.47 -3.39
CA LEU A 67 -0.86 -8.55 -3.44
C LEU A 67 -2.20 -8.07 -4.01
N ALA A 68 -2.68 -6.89 -3.61
CA ALA A 68 -3.88 -6.29 -4.15
C ALA A 68 -3.76 -6.03 -5.65
N ALA A 69 -2.63 -5.50 -6.11
CA ALA A 69 -2.38 -5.24 -7.53
C ALA A 69 -2.34 -6.55 -8.33
N LEU A 70 -1.66 -7.58 -7.84
CA LEU A 70 -1.63 -8.90 -8.48
C LEU A 70 -3.02 -9.51 -8.57
N ALA A 71 -3.80 -9.46 -7.49
CA ALA A 71 -5.18 -9.95 -7.49
C ALA A 71 -6.04 -9.18 -8.50
N ALA A 72 -5.92 -7.85 -8.56
CA ALA A 72 -6.63 -7.03 -9.54
C ALA A 72 -6.26 -7.41 -10.98
N VAL A 73 -4.98 -7.64 -11.27
CA VAL A 73 -4.52 -8.07 -12.60
C VAL A 73 -5.06 -9.45 -12.95
N VAL A 74 -5.00 -10.42 -12.03
CA VAL A 74 -5.50 -11.78 -12.28
C VAL A 74 -7.01 -11.76 -12.54
N CYS A 75 -7.78 -11.08 -11.69
CA CYS A 75 -9.22 -10.94 -11.86
C CYS A 75 -9.57 -10.19 -13.15
N GLY A 76 -8.92 -9.05 -13.41
CA GLY A 76 -9.16 -8.23 -14.59
C GLY A 76 -8.81 -8.96 -15.90
N ALA A 77 -7.67 -9.65 -15.93
CA ALA A 77 -7.28 -10.47 -17.08
C ALA A 77 -8.24 -11.65 -17.29
N GLY A 78 -8.66 -12.33 -16.22
CA GLY A 78 -9.65 -13.40 -16.29
C GLY A 78 -10.99 -12.94 -16.87
N LEU A 79 -11.51 -11.80 -16.38
CA LEU A 79 -12.72 -11.19 -16.90
C LEU A 79 -12.55 -10.73 -18.36
N GLY A 80 -11.40 -10.15 -18.70
CA GLY A 80 -11.09 -9.72 -20.06
C GLY A 80 -11.02 -10.88 -21.06
N LEU A 81 -10.40 -12.00 -20.68
CA LEU A 81 -10.34 -13.22 -21.50
C LEU A 81 -11.73 -13.85 -21.66
N ALA A 82 -12.53 -13.92 -20.59
CA ALA A 82 -13.90 -14.42 -20.65
C ALA A 82 -14.80 -13.56 -21.55
N ALA A 83 -14.65 -12.23 -21.48
CA ALA A 83 -15.33 -11.30 -22.39
C ALA A 83 -14.90 -11.50 -23.84
N GLY A 84 -13.61 -11.72 -24.10
CA GLY A 84 -13.07 -11.92 -25.44
C GLY A 84 -13.44 -13.25 -26.09
N TRP A 85 -13.62 -14.32 -25.30
CA TRP A 85 -13.88 -15.66 -25.83
C TRP A 85 -15.38 -16.00 -25.95
N SER A 86 -16.25 -15.51 -25.06
CA SER A 86 -17.64 -15.99 -24.96
C SER A 86 -18.68 -15.20 -25.80
N GLY A 87 -18.25 -14.29 -26.67
CA GLY A 87 -19.11 -13.53 -27.59
C GLY A 87 -19.79 -12.29 -26.99
N ASP A 88 -20.73 -11.68 -27.74
CA ASP A 88 -21.27 -10.34 -27.47
C ASP A 88 -21.97 -10.13 -26.11
N ARG A 89 -22.48 -11.18 -25.46
CA ARG A 89 -23.25 -11.02 -24.20
C ARG A 89 -22.33 -10.76 -22.99
N THR A 90 -21.32 -11.60 -22.77
CA THR A 90 -20.34 -11.42 -21.68
C THR A 90 -19.51 -10.15 -21.89
N ALA A 91 -19.11 -9.87 -23.12
CA ALA A 91 -18.41 -8.64 -23.46
C ALA A 91 -19.22 -7.38 -23.10
N ARG A 92 -20.52 -7.36 -23.41
CA ARG A 92 -21.41 -6.25 -23.04
C ARG A 92 -21.56 -6.09 -21.53
N THR A 93 -21.74 -7.17 -20.78
CA THR A 93 -21.88 -7.11 -19.32
C THR A 93 -20.61 -6.60 -18.65
N VAL A 94 -19.44 -7.12 -19.05
CA VAL A 94 -18.14 -6.68 -18.50
C VAL A 94 -17.91 -5.21 -18.82
N ARG A 95 -18.20 -4.78 -20.05
CA ARG A 95 -18.04 -3.37 -20.44
C ARG A 95 -18.99 -2.45 -19.67
N ALA A 96 -20.26 -2.83 -19.53
CA ALA A 96 -21.23 -2.06 -18.78
C ALA A 96 -20.84 -1.91 -17.29
N LEU A 97 -20.27 -2.96 -16.68
CA LEU A 97 -19.73 -2.89 -15.32
C LEU A 97 -18.56 -1.91 -15.23
N CYS A 98 -17.60 -1.98 -16.16
CA CYS A 98 -16.49 -1.02 -16.20
C CYS A 98 -16.99 0.42 -16.39
N ASP A 99 -17.94 0.64 -17.30
CA ASP A 99 -18.53 1.96 -17.53
C ASP A 99 -19.23 2.48 -16.26
N LEU A 100 -19.95 1.64 -15.53
CA LEU A 100 -20.57 2.00 -14.24
C LEU A 100 -19.53 2.36 -13.16
N LEU A 101 -18.47 1.56 -13.04
CA LEU A 101 -17.40 1.79 -12.05
C LEU A 101 -16.62 3.08 -12.35
N LEU A 102 -16.43 3.40 -13.63
CA LEU A 102 -15.71 4.60 -14.07
C LEU A 102 -16.62 5.83 -14.19
N ALA A 103 -17.94 5.64 -14.23
CA ALA A 103 -18.91 6.74 -14.31
C ALA A 103 -18.92 7.61 -13.06
N VAL A 104 -18.60 7.03 -11.89
CA VAL A 104 -18.56 7.76 -10.63
C VAL A 104 -17.13 8.27 -10.38
N PRO A 105 -16.90 9.60 -10.39
CA PRO A 105 -15.59 10.15 -10.06
C PRO A 105 -15.22 9.75 -8.63
N ALA A 106 -13.99 9.29 -8.41
CA ALA A 106 -13.52 8.90 -7.07
C ALA A 106 -13.71 10.02 -6.03
N LEU A 107 -13.64 11.29 -6.48
CA LEU A 107 -13.92 12.47 -5.66
C LEU A 107 -15.35 12.51 -5.09
N VAL A 108 -16.35 12.00 -5.81
CA VAL A 108 -17.75 11.98 -5.35
C VAL A 108 -17.98 10.87 -4.31
N LEU A 109 -17.24 9.77 -4.39
CA LEU A 109 -17.31 8.65 -3.43
C LEU A 109 -16.57 8.92 -2.11
N ALA A 110 -15.61 9.84 -2.12
CA ALA A 110 -14.74 10.14 -0.97
C ALA A 110 -15.28 11.27 -0.07
N LEU A 111 -16.27 12.02 -0.54
CA LEU A 111 -17.01 13.05 0.21
C LEU A 111 -18.19 12.43 0.95
#